data_AF-A0A917Z2U4-F1
#
_entry.id   AF-A0A917Z2U4-F1
#
_cell.length_a   1.000
_cell.length_b   1.000
_cell.length_c   1.000
_cell.angle_alpha   90.00
_cell.angle_beta   90.00
_cell.angle_gamma   90.00
#
_symmetry.space_group_name_H-M   'P 1'
#
loop_
_entity.id
_entity.type
_entity.pdbx_description
1 polymer ?
#
loop_
_entity_poly.entity_id
_entity_poly.type
_entity_poly.pdbx_seq_one_letter_code
_entity_poly.pdbx_strand_id
1 'polypeptide(L)'
;MEWTLETLLLLLIPLTSALVGWFTNYLAVKMMFYPVEFVGIRPIFGWQGLIPAKRRKMAEIEVELVLGKLLSVEEIVNRLDAQQMTLAIERRLKQVLRRIVNDVMQASAPTLWAALPVQGKNLVYARVELDIPNVVSKMVRDFQQNVTEIFDIREMVVEQLAKDPELINEIFLKAGAKEFPFIERSGLYFGFLFGLPSMFIWSYYQLWWILPLGGLLVGYATNWIAIKIIFEPKRPRKVGFFTLQGMFLKRQKEVSRVYAEIIEKKLLNSQNITHAVLKGAGSGQLLELIELHVNDAIERYVAVAQPYFALAVGSEDYFRMKEMAVKRIFEDSDKFLHYAHEYANSALNIGDDLRVKMEALSPEEFEGVLRPAYKQDEWKLIVVGAILGMLAGTGQLYLMLL
;
A
#
# COMPACT_ATOMS: atom_id res chain seq x y z
N MET A 1 49.49 9.21 36.73
CA MET A 1 48.54 10.12 36.09
C MET A 1 47.33 10.15 37.02
N GLU A 2 47.31 11.08 37.96
CA GLU A 2 46.19 11.20 38.91
C GLU A 2 45.02 11.84 38.17
N TRP A 3 43.97 11.07 37.95
CA TRP A 3 42.73 11.58 37.39
C TRP A 3 42.09 12.51 38.42
N THR A 4 42.28 13.82 38.26
CA THR A 4 41.59 14.81 39.08
C THR A 4 40.09 14.79 38.77
N LEU A 5 39.25 15.16 39.73
CA LEU A 5 37.79 15.23 39.57
C LEU A 5 37.39 16.09 38.35
N GLU A 6 38.17 17.13 38.06
CA GLU A 6 38.02 18.00 36.89
C GLU A 6 38.23 17.27 35.55
N THR A 7 39.19 16.35 35.49
CA THR A 7 39.47 15.57 34.28
C THR A 7 38.32 14.60 33.98
N LEU A 8 37.71 14.04 35.02
CA LEU A 8 36.51 13.20 34.93
C LEU A 8 35.29 14.00 34.45
N LEU A 9 35.11 15.23 34.95
CA LEU A 9 34.03 16.13 34.53
C LEU A 9 34.15 16.57 33.06
N LEU A 10 35.38 16.80 32.58
CA LEU A 10 35.61 17.13 31.17
C LEU A 10 35.31 15.94 30.24
N LEU A 11 35.68 14.71 30.62
CA LEU A 11 35.34 13.50 29.86
C LEU A 11 33.84 13.18 29.86
N LEU A 12 33.09 13.70 30.83
CA LEU A 12 31.63 13.59 30.84
C LEU A 12 31.01 14.30 29.63
N ILE A 13 31.63 15.36 29.10
CA ILE A 13 31.11 16.17 27.99
C ILE A 13 30.85 15.37 26.71
N PRO A 14 31.84 14.67 26.14
CA PRO A 14 31.62 13.86 24.95
C PRO A 14 30.71 12.65 25.23
N LEU A 15 30.70 12.13 26.46
CA LEU A 15 29.83 11.00 26.84
C LEU A 15 28.35 11.42 26.92
N THR A 16 28.04 12.56 27.55
CA THR A 16 26.69 13.11 27.56
C THR A 16 26.25 13.49 26.16
N SER A 17 27.13 14.09 25.36
CA SER A 17 26.85 14.41 23.95
C SER A 17 26.52 13.16 23.12
N ALA A 18 27.21 12.03 23.38
CA ALA A 18 26.92 10.75 22.74
C ALA A 18 25.53 10.19 23.12
N LEU A 19 25.21 10.21 24.42
CA LEU A 19 23.91 9.75 24.91
C LEU A 19 22.77 10.61 24.38
N VAL A 20 22.96 11.93 24.36
CA VAL A 20 22.00 12.89 23.81
C VAL A 20 21.82 12.65 22.32
N GLY A 21 22.91 12.53 21.55
CA GLY A 21 22.85 12.26 20.12
C GLY A 21 22.09 10.98 19.79
N TRP A 22 22.32 9.90 20.54
CA TRP A 22 21.54 8.66 20.43
C TRP A 22 20.05 8.90 20.74
N PHE A 23 19.74 9.54 21.87
CA PHE A 23 18.38 9.78 22.32
C PHE A 23 17.60 10.68 21.34
N THR A 24 18.22 11.74 20.82
CA THR A 24 17.59 12.65 19.86
C THR A 24 17.31 11.94 18.54
N ASN A 25 18.22 11.09 18.06
CA ASN A 25 18.01 10.35 16.82
C ASN A 25 16.90 9.30 16.97
N TYR A 26 16.90 8.55 18.08
CA TYR A 26 15.82 7.62 18.42
C TYR A 26 14.47 8.32 18.49
N LEU A 27 14.42 9.47 19.17
CA LEU A 27 13.19 10.23 19.29
C LEU A 27 12.74 10.78 17.93
N ALA A 28 13.65 11.27 17.10
CA ALA A 28 13.35 11.75 15.75
C ALA A 28 12.75 10.67 14.85
N VAL A 29 13.33 9.46 14.85
CA VAL A 29 12.77 8.30 14.13
C VAL A 29 11.38 7.97 14.66
N LYS A 30 11.19 7.91 15.98
CA LYS A 30 9.89 7.59 16.58
C LYS A 30 8.82 8.63 16.26
N MET A 31 9.18 9.91 16.29
CA MET A 31 8.34 11.07 15.97
C MET A 31 7.92 11.10 14.50
N MET A 32 8.64 10.43 13.61
CA MET A 32 8.27 10.33 12.20
C MET A 32 7.02 9.44 12.00
N PHE A 33 6.89 8.36 12.78
CA PHE A 33 5.85 7.35 12.59
C PHE A 33 4.73 7.42 13.62
N TYR A 34 5.01 7.94 14.82
CA TYR A 34 4.07 7.89 15.95
C TYR A 34 3.78 9.27 16.57
N PRO A 35 2.56 9.45 17.10
CA PRO A 35 1.40 8.57 17.05
C PRO A 35 0.74 8.55 15.67
N VAL A 36 0.07 7.45 15.32
CA VAL A 36 -0.62 7.29 14.02
C VAL A 36 -1.78 8.29 13.92
N GLU A 37 -2.56 8.40 14.98
CA GLU A 37 -3.60 9.42 15.11
C GLU A 37 -3.08 10.63 15.89
N PHE A 38 -3.70 11.79 15.66
CA PHE A 38 -3.37 13.00 16.39
C PHE A 38 -3.72 12.84 17.88
N VAL A 39 -2.75 13.05 18.75
CA VAL A 39 -2.94 13.05 20.21
C VAL A 39 -2.76 14.47 20.74
N GLY A 40 -3.81 15.01 21.38
CA GLY A 40 -3.78 16.33 22.04
C GLY A 40 -5.08 17.12 21.90
N ILE A 41 -5.03 18.41 22.23
CA ILE A 41 -6.11 19.39 22.17
C ILE A 41 -5.99 20.18 20.86
N ARG A 42 -6.96 19.96 19.94
CA ARG A 42 -7.07 20.77 18.71
C ARG A 42 -7.42 22.23 19.07
N PRO A 43 -6.91 23.25 18.35
CA PRO A 43 -6.16 23.16 17.10
C PRO A 43 -4.63 23.28 17.22
N ILE A 44 -4.08 23.59 18.40
CA ILE A 44 -2.65 24.01 18.53
C ILE A 44 -1.82 23.05 19.39
N PHE A 45 -2.43 22.35 20.35
CA PHE A 45 -1.71 21.56 21.36
C PHE A 45 -1.85 20.06 21.10
N GLY A 46 -1.18 19.53 20.09
CA GLY A 46 -1.06 18.08 19.96
C GLY A 46 0.00 17.65 18.97
N TRP A 47 0.23 16.35 18.93
CA TRP A 47 1.30 15.73 18.17
C TRP A 47 0.75 14.58 17.34
N GLN A 48 1.21 14.48 16.10
CA GLN A 48 0.96 13.36 15.21
C GLN A 48 2.27 13.03 14.50
N GLY A 49 2.50 11.75 14.26
CA GLY A 49 3.62 11.30 13.45
C GLY A 49 3.61 12.00 12.09
N LEU A 50 4.80 12.35 11.61
CA LEU A 50 4.96 13.08 10.36
C LEU A 50 4.37 12.36 9.14
N ILE A 51 4.62 11.06 9.02
CA ILE A 51 4.11 10.23 7.93
C ILE A 51 2.57 10.07 8.04
N PRO A 52 2.01 9.70 9.21
CA PRO A 52 0.57 9.65 9.41
C PRO A 52 -0.18 10.97 9.16
N ALA A 53 0.44 12.11 9.44
CA ALA A 53 -0.16 13.43 9.22
C ALA A 53 -0.31 13.77 7.72
N LYS A 54 0.49 13.15 6.84
CA LYS A 54 0.51 13.41 5.39
C LYS A 54 0.03 12.22 4.54
N ARG A 55 -0.71 11.27 5.13
CA ARG A 55 -1.16 10.03 4.48
C ARG A 55 -1.75 10.22 3.08
N ARG A 56 -2.64 11.19 2.89
CA ARG A 56 -3.27 11.46 1.59
C ARG A 56 -2.24 11.79 0.50
N LYS A 57 -1.27 12.63 0.82
CA LYS A 57 -0.19 12.98 -0.11
C LYS A 57 0.71 11.78 -0.39
N MET A 58 0.96 10.93 0.61
CA MET A 58 1.72 9.70 0.39
C MET A 58 0.96 8.75 -0.53
N ALA A 59 -0.34 8.58 -0.32
CA ALA A 59 -1.18 7.79 -1.20
C ALA A 59 -1.10 8.24 -2.66
N GLU A 60 -1.16 9.55 -2.91
CA GLU A 60 -1.01 10.11 -4.26
C GLU A 60 0.35 9.78 -4.88
N ILE A 61 1.44 9.87 -4.10
CA ILE A 61 2.80 9.52 -4.53
C ILE A 61 2.89 8.02 -4.85
N GLU A 62 2.39 7.16 -3.97
CA GLU A 62 2.38 5.70 -4.17
C GLU A 62 1.58 5.32 -5.43
N VAL A 63 0.42 5.93 -5.65
CA VAL A 63 -0.37 5.73 -6.89
C VAL A 63 0.41 6.14 -8.13
N GLU A 64 1.03 7.32 -8.12
CA GLU A 64 1.79 7.81 -9.27
C GLU A 64 2.99 6.91 -9.59
N LEU A 65 3.62 6.33 -8.57
CA LEU A 65 4.72 5.39 -8.74
C LEU A 65 4.24 4.05 -9.29
N VAL A 66 3.19 3.48 -8.69
CA VAL A 66 2.58 2.21 -9.09
C VAL A 66 2.05 2.31 -10.53
N LEU A 67 1.25 3.33 -10.86
CA LEU A 67 0.59 3.44 -12.16
C LEU A 67 1.43 4.11 -13.24
N GLY A 68 2.28 5.07 -12.86
CA GLY A 68 3.04 5.84 -13.84
C GLY A 68 4.25 5.08 -14.37
N LYS A 69 4.92 4.30 -13.52
CA LYS A 69 6.25 3.73 -13.83
C LYS A 69 6.35 2.22 -13.68
N LEU A 70 5.52 1.61 -12.86
CA LEU A 70 5.74 0.24 -12.42
C LEU A 70 4.72 -0.72 -13.03
N LEU A 71 3.43 -0.39 -13.14
CA LEU A 71 2.42 -1.37 -13.53
C LEU A 71 1.37 -0.76 -14.47
N SER A 72 1.03 -1.50 -15.53
CA SER A 72 -0.13 -1.23 -16.40
C SER A 72 -1.26 -2.17 -16.02
N VAL A 73 -2.47 -1.61 -15.93
CA VAL A 73 -3.68 -2.37 -15.59
C VAL A 73 -3.93 -3.43 -16.67
N GLU A 74 -3.78 -3.04 -17.94
CA GLU A 74 -4.01 -3.92 -19.07
C GLU A 74 -2.99 -5.06 -19.10
N GLU A 75 -1.70 -4.77 -18.86
CA GLU A 75 -0.65 -5.80 -18.81
C GLU A 75 -0.95 -6.85 -17.75
N ILE A 76 -1.38 -6.42 -16.57
CA ILE A 76 -1.69 -7.29 -15.44
C ILE A 76 -2.90 -8.19 -15.76
N VAL A 77 -4.00 -7.58 -16.23
CA VAL A 77 -5.28 -8.27 -16.42
C VAL A 77 -5.26 -9.20 -17.63
N ASN A 78 -4.44 -8.91 -18.65
CA ASN A 78 -4.22 -9.80 -19.79
C ASN A 78 -3.51 -11.13 -19.42
N ARG A 79 -2.92 -11.24 -18.23
CA ARG A 79 -2.37 -12.51 -17.72
C ARG A 79 -3.43 -13.47 -17.20
N LEU A 80 -4.64 -12.98 -16.96
CA LEU A 80 -5.77 -13.84 -16.60
C LEU A 80 -6.13 -14.73 -17.79
N ASP A 81 -5.83 -16.02 -17.71
CA ASP A 81 -6.40 -16.99 -18.63
C ASP A 81 -7.91 -17.16 -18.37
N ALA A 82 -8.70 -16.94 -19.43
CA ALA A 82 -10.15 -16.99 -19.37
C ALA A 82 -10.70 -18.38 -19.06
N GLN A 83 -10.00 -19.45 -19.47
CA GLN A 83 -10.44 -20.83 -19.22
C GLN A 83 -10.21 -21.20 -17.75
N GLN A 84 -9.05 -20.86 -17.19
CA GLN A 84 -8.75 -21.07 -15.78
C GLN A 84 -9.67 -20.25 -14.86
N MET A 85 -9.93 -18.98 -15.21
CA MET A 85 -10.90 -18.15 -14.51
C MET A 85 -12.31 -18.78 -14.56
N THR A 86 -12.69 -19.31 -15.73
CA THR A 86 -13.95 -20.04 -15.91
C THR A 86 -14.01 -21.26 -15.00
N LEU A 87 -12.97 -22.11 -14.96
CA LEU A 87 -12.93 -23.29 -14.09
C LEU A 87 -13.07 -22.94 -12.60
N ALA A 88 -12.46 -21.84 -12.16
CA ALA A 88 -12.53 -21.38 -10.78
C ALA A 88 -13.95 -20.91 -10.40
N ILE A 89 -14.63 -20.19 -11.30
CA ILE A 89 -15.97 -19.63 -11.07
C ILE A 89 -17.07 -20.68 -11.27
N GLU A 90 -16.97 -21.50 -12.31
CA GLU A 90 -17.99 -22.44 -12.78
C GLU A 90 -18.48 -23.37 -11.68
N ARG A 91 -17.55 -23.94 -10.90
CA ARG A 91 -17.90 -24.88 -9.82
C ARG A 91 -18.87 -24.25 -8.83
N ARG A 92 -18.64 -22.99 -8.44
CA ARG A 92 -19.51 -22.30 -7.48
C ARG A 92 -20.78 -21.81 -8.16
N LEU A 93 -20.67 -21.31 -9.39
CA LEU A 93 -21.83 -20.85 -10.15
C LEU A 93 -22.86 -21.98 -10.35
N LYS A 94 -22.42 -23.20 -10.68
CA LYS A 94 -23.28 -24.40 -10.77
C LYS A 94 -24.05 -24.71 -9.49
N GLN A 95 -23.43 -24.52 -8.32
CA GLN A 95 -24.09 -24.76 -7.02
C GLN A 95 -25.19 -23.74 -6.73
N VAL A 96 -25.03 -22.50 -7.19
CA VAL A 96 -25.98 -21.41 -6.94
C VAL A 96 -26.99 -21.27 -8.07
N LEU A 97 -26.69 -21.81 -9.26
CA LEU A 97 -27.50 -21.66 -10.46
C LEU A 97 -28.95 -22.08 -10.26
N ARG A 98 -29.18 -23.25 -9.64
CA ARG A 98 -30.54 -23.73 -9.37
C ARG A 98 -31.35 -22.71 -8.57
N ARG A 99 -30.72 -22.07 -7.59
CA ARG A 99 -31.36 -21.01 -6.80
C ARG A 99 -31.64 -19.78 -7.66
N ILE A 100 -30.69 -19.34 -8.47
CA ILE A 100 -30.85 -18.17 -9.36
C ILE A 100 -31.99 -18.41 -10.34
N VAL A 101 -31.98 -19.54 -11.06
CA VAL A 101 -33.02 -19.89 -12.03
C VAL A 101 -34.39 -19.97 -11.37
N ASN A 102 -34.50 -20.56 -10.17
CA ASN A 102 -35.77 -20.58 -9.44
C ASN A 102 -36.24 -19.18 -9.07
N ASP A 103 -35.38 -18.35 -8.49
CA ASP A 103 -35.72 -17.00 -8.06
C ASP A 103 -36.19 -16.15 -9.26
N VAL A 104 -35.48 -16.25 -10.39
CA VAL A 104 -35.83 -15.56 -11.65
C VAL A 104 -37.16 -16.08 -12.19
N MET A 105 -37.34 -17.40 -12.35
CA MET A 105 -38.57 -17.95 -12.93
C MET A 105 -39.79 -17.75 -12.03
N GLN A 106 -39.64 -17.78 -10.71
CA GLN A 106 -40.73 -17.47 -9.77
C GLN A 106 -41.14 -16.00 -9.83
N ALA A 107 -40.17 -15.09 -9.96
CA ALA A 107 -40.46 -13.65 -10.07
C ALA A 107 -41.08 -13.29 -11.42
N SER A 108 -40.62 -13.94 -12.50
CA SER A 108 -40.93 -13.52 -13.87
C SER A 108 -42.03 -14.32 -14.53
N ALA A 109 -42.12 -15.64 -14.30
CA ALA A 109 -43.13 -16.51 -14.91
C ALA A 109 -43.66 -17.55 -13.90
N PRO A 110 -44.29 -17.12 -12.79
CA PRO A 110 -44.65 -17.99 -11.66
C PRO A 110 -45.59 -19.13 -12.05
N THR A 111 -46.59 -18.83 -12.89
CA THR A 111 -47.59 -19.81 -13.35
C THR A 111 -46.95 -20.89 -14.23
N LEU A 112 -46.14 -20.49 -15.21
CA LEU A 112 -45.39 -21.40 -16.08
C LEU A 112 -44.41 -22.26 -15.27
N TRP A 113 -43.68 -21.65 -14.34
CA TRP A 113 -42.71 -22.36 -13.52
C TRP A 113 -43.37 -23.34 -12.55
N ALA A 114 -44.54 -23.00 -11.99
CA ALA A 114 -45.30 -23.91 -11.14
C ALA A 114 -45.87 -25.10 -11.93
N ALA A 115 -46.33 -24.86 -13.16
CA ALA A 115 -46.91 -25.89 -14.04
C ALA A 115 -45.87 -26.85 -14.63
N LEU A 116 -44.59 -26.45 -14.72
CA LEU A 116 -43.54 -27.26 -15.34
C LEU A 116 -43.18 -28.50 -14.48
N PRO A 117 -43.24 -29.73 -15.03
CA PRO A 117 -42.81 -30.93 -14.32
C PRO A 117 -41.34 -30.88 -13.88
N VAL A 118 -40.98 -31.68 -12.89
CA VAL A 118 -39.60 -31.75 -12.35
C VAL A 118 -38.57 -32.03 -13.44
N GLN A 119 -38.91 -32.89 -14.40
CA GLN A 119 -38.07 -33.22 -15.55
C GLN A 119 -37.84 -31.98 -16.43
N GLY A 120 -38.87 -31.19 -16.68
CA GLY A 120 -38.76 -29.93 -17.43
C GLY A 120 -37.85 -28.92 -16.72
N LYS A 121 -38.01 -28.76 -15.40
CA LYS A 121 -37.12 -27.91 -14.59
C LYS A 121 -35.67 -28.37 -14.65
N ASN A 122 -35.44 -29.69 -14.56
CA ASN A 122 -34.11 -30.28 -14.67
C ASN A 122 -33.47 -30.04 -16.05
N LEU A 123 -34.25 -30.07 -17.12
CA LEU A 123 -33.77 -29.71 -18.45
C LEU A 123 -33.35 -28.24 -18.53
N VAL A 124 -34.11 -27.32 -17.93
CA VAL A 124 -33.73 -25.90 -17.87
C VAL A 124 -32.41 -25.74 -17.13
N TYR A 125 -32.26 -26.35 -15.94
CA TYR A 125 -31.00 -26.28 -15.20
C TYR A 125 -29.83 -26.84 -16.01
N ALA A 126 -29.96 -28.06 -16.54
CA ALA A 126 -28.90 -28.70 -17.31
C ALA A 126 -28.51 -27.87 -18.54
N ARG A 127 -29.49 -27.24 -19.20
CA ARG A 127 -29.24 -26.39 -20.36
C ARG A 127 -28.44 -25.15 -20.00
N VAL A 128 -28.79 -24.48 -18.90
CA VAL A 128 -28.05 -23.30 -18.44
C VAL A 128 -26.66 -23.70 -17.93
N GLU A 129 -26.54 -24.82 -17.21
CA GLU A 129 -25.24 -25.35 -16.74
C GLU A 129 -24.25 -25.61 -17.87
N LEU A 130 -24.74 -26.07 -19.03
CA LEU A 130 -23.91 -26.33 -20.20
C LEU A 130 -23.34 -25.06 -20.86
N ASP A 131 -24.00 -23.90 -20.71
CA ASP A 131 -23.53 -22.65 -21.32
C ASP A 131 -22.62 -21.83 -20.42
N ILE A 132 -22.66 -22.07 -19.11
CA ILE A 132 -21.86 -21.34 -18.12
C ILE A 132 -20.41 -21.16 -18.60
N PRO A 133 -19.70 -22.20 -19.06
CA PRO A 133 -18.30 -22.05 -19.44
C PRO A 133 -18.09 -21.05 -20.57
N ASN A 134 -18.98 -21.07 -21.58
CA ASN A 134 -18.91 -20.15 -22.71
C ASN A 134 -19.20 -18.71 -22.28
N VAL A 135 -20.23 -18.51 -21.46
CA VAL A 135 -20.66 -17.19 -20.99
C VAL A 135 -19.59 -16.57 -20.11
N VAL A 136 -19.10 -17.31 -19.10
CA VAL A 136 -18.03 -16.83 -18.21
C VAL A 136 -16.75 -16.55 -19.00
N SER A 137 -16.36 -17.44 -19.92
CA SER A 137 -15.16 -17.23 -20.73
C SER A 137 -15.26 -15.99 -21.63
N LYS A 138 -16.44 -15.69 -22.19
CA LYS A 138 -16.70 -14.44 -22.92
C LYS A 138 -16.64 -13.22 -21.99
N MET A 139 -17.34 -13.27 -20.86
CA MET A 139 -17.31 -12.20 -19.84
C MET A 139 -15.89 -11.85 -19.40
N VAL A 140 -15.04 -12.86 -19.17
CA VAL A 140 -13.64 -12.61 -18.79
C VAL A 140 -12.87 -11.92 -19.91
N ARG A 141 -13.03 -12.35 -21.17
CA ARG A 141 -12.37 -11.70 -22.31
C ARG A 141 -12.83 -10.27 -22.50
N ASP A 142 -14.13 -10.01 -22.40
CA ASP A 142 -14.67 -8.67 -22.57
C ASP A 142 -14.27 -7.78 -21.37
N PHE A 143 -14.14 -8.35 -20.17
CA PHE A 143 -13.58 -7.64 -19.01
C PHE A 143 -12.13 -7.24 -19.25
N GLN A 144 -11.31 -8.12 -19.83
CA GLN A 144 -9.92 -7.81 -20.16
C GLN A 144 -9.81 -6.68 -21.20
N GLN A 145 -10.72 -6.64 -22.17
CA GLN A 145 -10.75 -5.60 -23.20
C GLN A 145 -11.19 -4.24 -22.66
N ASN A 146 -12.09 -4.22 -21.68
CA ASN A 146 -12.70 -3.00 -21.13
C ASN A 146 -12.21 -2.68 -19.71
N VAL A 147 -11.09 -3.26 -19.27
CA VAL A 147 -10.69 -3.18 -17.86
C VAL A 147 -10.39 -1.76 -17.39
N THR A 148 -9.96 -0.87 -18.28
CA THR A 148 -9.69 0.54 -17.99
C THR A 148 -10.97 1.32 -17.64
N GLU A 149 -12.12 0.90 -18.15
CA GLU A 149 -13.42 1.51 -17.85
C GLU A 149 -14.04 0.91 -16.58
N ILE A 150 -13.68 -0.34 -16.24
CA ILE A 150 -14.25 -1.09 -15.12
C ILE A 150 -13.41 -0.96 -13.84
N PHE A 151 -12.09 -0.77 -13.97
CA PHE A 151 -11.17 -0.81 -12.84
C PHE A 151 -10.26 0.42 -12.76
N ASP A 152 -10.54 1.29 -11.78
CA ASP A 152 -9.70 2.42 -11.41
C ASP A 152 -8.76 2.05 -10.24
N ILE A 153 -7.49 1.78 -10.56
CA ILE A 153 -6.48 1.50 -9.54
C ILE A 153 -6.22 2.71 -8.63
N ARG A 154 -6.29 3.94 -9.15
CA ARG A 154 -6.05 5.15 -8.35
C ARG A 154 -7.11 5.25 -7.27
N GLU A 155 -8.37 5.09 -7.62
CA GLU A 155 -9.47 5.09 -6.66
C GLU A 155 -9.27 3.97 -5.61
N MET A 156 -9.01 2.74 -6.07
CA MET A 156 -8.80 1.60 -5.18
C MET A 156 -7.67 1.84 -4.17
N VAL A 157 -6.52 2.33 -4.62
CA VAL A 157 -5.36 2.58 -3.74
C VAL A 157 -5.67 3.69 -2.74
N VAL A 158 -6.30 4.78 -3.17
CA VAL A 158 -6.68 5.88 -2.28
C VAL A 158 -7.68 5.41 -1.22
N GLU A 159 -8.69 4.64 -1.62
CA GLU A 159 -9.68 4.08 -0.71
C GLU A 159 -9.03 3.11 0.31
N GLN A 160 -8.15 2.22 -0.16
CA GLN A 160 -7.48 1.26 0.69
C GLN A 160 -6.55 1.94 1.70
N LEU A 161 -5.85 3.00 1.30
CA LEU A 161 -5.00 3.79 2.20
C LEU A 161 -5.80 4.69 3.15
N ALA A 162 -7.04 5.04 2.78
CA ALA A 162 -7.97 5.70 3.69
C ALA A 162 -8.51 4.74 4.76
N LYS A 163 -8.81 3.48 4.36
CA LYS A 163 -9.29 2.40 5.24
C LYS A 163 -8.21 1.91 6.21
N ASP A 164 -6.96 1.80 5.75
CA ASP A 164 -5.81 1.38 6.58
C ASP A 164 -4.72 2.47 6.63
N PRO A 165 -4.85 3.43 7.59
CA PRO A 165 -3.85 4.45 7.85
C PRO A 165 -2.44 3.92 8.15
N GLU A 166 -2.35 2.72 8.71
CA GLU A 166 -1.11 2.14 9.20
C GLU A 166 -0.30 1.48 8.08
N LEU A 167 -0.94 1.14 6.96
CA LEU A 167 -0.28 0.55 5.80
C LEU A 167 0.92 1.36 5.33
N ILE A 168 0.80 2.68 5.26
CA ILE A 168 1.91 3.56 4.87
C ILE A 168 3.06 3.44 5.88
N ASN A 169 2.75 3.51 7.18
CA ASN A 169 3.76 3.35 8.22
C ASN A 169 4.46 2.00 8.12
N GLU A 170 3.72 0.92 7.88
CA GLU A 170 4.27 -0.42 7.73
C GLU A 170 5.21 -0.53 6.53
N ILE A 171 4.86 0.06 5.38
CA ILE A 171 5.72 0.10 4.19
C ILE A 171 7.07 0.74 4.55
N PHE A 172 7.06 1.92 5.18
CA PHE A 172 8.28 2.62 5.56
C PHE A 172 9.06 1.92 6.67
N LEU A 173 8.39 1.44 7.72
CA LEU A 173 9.03 0.78 8.86
C LEU A 173 9.71 -0.53 8.44
N LYS A 174 9.06 -1.33 7.58
CA LYS A 174 9.65 -2.57 7.06
C LYS A 174 10.75 -2.31 6.04
N ALA A 175 10.56 -1.34 5.13
CA ALA A 175 11.59 -0.95 4.17
C ALA A 175 12.86 -0.42 4.85
N GLY A 176 12.71 0.43 5.87
CA GLY A 176 13.80 1.09 6.60
C GLY A 176 14.31 0.33 7.84
N ALA A 177 13.86 -0.92 8.06
CA ALA A 177 14.11 -1.64 9.31
C ALA A 177 15.59 -1.79 9.70
N LYS A 178 16.52 -1.76 8.73
CA LYS A 178 17.97 -1.80 9.01
C LYS A 178 18.60 -0.41 9.11
N GLU A 179 18.01 0.59 8.47
CA GLU A 179 18.47 1.97 8.45
C GLU A 179 18.15 2.69 9.77
N PHE A 180 16.97 2.46 10.37
CA PHE A 180 16.58 3.12 11.61
C PHE A 180 17.52 2.81 12.79
N PRO A 181 17.86 1.55 13.10
CA PRO A 181 18.81 1.25 14.17
C PRO A 181 20.21 1.81 13.88
N PHE A 182 20.59 1.93 12.60
CA PHE A 182 21.83 2.58 12.24
C PHE A 182 21.78 4.08 12.50
N ILE A 183 20.69 4.78 12.16
CA ILE A 183 20.49 6.20 12.49
C ILE A 183 20.66 6.42 13.99
N GLU A 184 19.99 5.60 14.79
CA GLU A 184 20.02 5.68 16.24
C GLU A 184 21.44 5.48 16.78
N ARG A 185 22.12 4.39 16.38
CA ARG A 185 23.49 4.09 16.82
C ARG A 185 24.50 5.11 16.32
N SER A 186 24.34 5.61 15.09
CA SER A 186 25.21 6.64 14.52
C SER A 186 25.16 7.93 15.34
N GLY A 187 24.01 8.21 15.98
CA GLY A 187 23.85 9.31 16.93
C GLY A 187 24.83 9.26 18.10
N LEU A 188 25.16 8.06 18.59
CA LEU A 188 26.14 7.87 19.65
C LEU A 188 27.55 8.25 19.19
N TYR A 189 27.98 7.73 18.04
CA TYR A 189 29.32 7.98 17.50
C TYR A 189 29.54 9.46 17.12
N PHE A 190 28.56 10.06 16.43
CA PHE A 190 28.64 11.47 16.04
C PHE A 190 28.49 12.40 17.23
N GLY A 191 27.58 12.09 18.18
CA GLY A 191 27.46 12.85 19.42
C GLY A 191 28.75 12.86 20.22
N PHE A 192 29.43 11.71 20.34
CA PHE A 192 30.76 11.63 20.96
C PHE A 192 31.80 12.47 20.21
N LEU A 193 31.89 12.28 18.89
CA LEU A 193 32.88 12.96 18.04
C LEU A 193 32.73 14.48 18.08
N PHE A 194 31.50 14.98 17.98
CA PHE A 194 31.22 16.43 18.01
C PHE A 194 31.25 17.01 19.42
N GLY A 195 31.10 16.18 20.45
CA GLY A 195 31.31 16.59 21.85
C GLY A 195 32.78 16.86 22.19
N LEU A 196 33.75 16.32 21.45
CA LEU A 196 35.18 16.57 21.69
C LEU A 196 35.58 18.04 21.42
N PRO A 197 35.19 18.68 20.30
CA PRO A 197 35.35 20.11 20.13
C PRO A 197 34.70 20.93 21.24
N SER A 198 33.49 20.57 21.67
CA SER A 198 32.80 21.27 22.77
C SER A 198 33.56 21.15 24.09
N MET A 199 34.10 19.97 24.40
CA MET A 199 34.98 19.74 25.55
C MET A 199 36.26 20.58 25.47
N PHE A 200 36.92 20.60 24.32
CA PHE A 200 38.14 21.36 24.11
C PHE A 200 37.89 22.87 24.31
N ILE A 201 36.86 23.42 23.68
CA ILE A 201 36.50 24.84 23.82
C ILE A 201 36.15 25.17 25.27
N TRP A 202 35.37 24.31 25.95
CA TRP A 202 35.01 24.48 27.35
C TRP A 202 36.22 24.50 28.30
N SER A 203 37.27 23.72 27.99
CA SER A 203 38.49 23.67 28.81
C SER A 203 39.25 25.00 28.88
N TYR A 204 39.12 25.86 27.86
CA TYR A 204 39.74 27.19 27.82
C TYR A 204 38.76 28.31 28.14
N TYR A 205 37.50 28.16 27.74
CA TYR A 205 36.46 29.19 27.84
C TYR A 205 35.22 28.59 28.52
N GLN A 206 35.05 28.87 29.81
CA GLN A 206 33.92 28.36 30.62
C GLN A 206 32.70 29.30 30.54
N LEU A 207 32.32 29.72 29.32
CA LEU A 207 31.17 30.61 29.13
C LEU A 207 29.88 29.79 29.11
N TRP A 208 28.86 30.25 29.85
CA TRP A 208 27.58 29.55 30.04
C TRP A 208 26.89 29.12 28.73
N TRP A 209 27.08 29.84 27.62
CA TRP A 209 26.43 29.54 26.34
C TRP A 209 27.14 28.46 25.51
N ILE A 210 28.38 28.08 25.86
CA ILE A 210 29.18 27.13 25.06
C ILE A 210 28.57 25.73 25.07
N LEU A 211 28.10 25.22 26.21
CA LEU A 211 27.48 23.90 26.29
C LEU A 211 26.09 23.87 25.62
N PRO A 212 25.18 24.84 25.84
CA PRO A 212 23.92 24.94 25.07
C PRO A 212 24.13 25.05 23.57
N LEU A 213 25.05 25.91 23.12
CA LEU A 213 25.34 26.09 21.69
C LEU A 213 26.02 24.84 21.10
N GLY A 214 26.94 24.23 21.85
CA GLY A 214 27.57 22.97 21.48
C GLY A 214 26.53 21.87 21.28
N GLY A 215 25.63 21.70 22.25
CA GLY A 215 24.51 20.76 22.15
C GLY A 215 23.60 21.02 20.95
N LEU A 216 23.29 22.29 20.66
CA LEU A 216 22.52 22.69 19.48
C LEU A 216 23.21 22.26 18.17
N LEU A 217 24.49 22.60 18.03
CA LEU A 217 25.29 22.28 16.85
C LEU A 217 25.48 20.78 16.67
N VAL A 218 25.75 20.05 17.76
CA VAL A 218 25.88 18.59 17.77
C VAL A 218 24.57 17.94 17.33
N GLY A 219 23.44 18.36 17.89
CA GLY A 219 22.11 17.84 17.55
C GLY A 219 21.75 18.12 16.09
N TYR A 220 22.04 19.32 15.59
CA TYR A 220 21.86 19.68 14.18
C TYR A 220 22.73 18.82 13.25
N ALA A 221 24.05 18.80 13.50
CA ALA A 221 25.02 18.14 12.63
C ALA A 221 24.81 16.62 12.58
N THR A 222 24.53 16.00 13.73
CA THR A 222 24.32 14.55 13.85
C THR A 222 23.12 14.08 13.04
N ASN A 223 21.97 14.78 13.16
CA ASN A 223 20.77 14.45 12.39
C ASN A 223 20.97 14.70 10.89
N TRP A 224 21.60 15.81 10.52
CA TRP A 224 21.89 16.13 9.12
C TRP A 224 22.82 15.09 8.47
N ILE A 225 23.89 14.68 9.15
CA ILE A 225 24.84 13.67 8.66
C ILE A 225 24.17 12.30 8.56
N ALA A 226 23.36 11.92 9.55
CA ALA A 226 22.67 10.63 9.55
C ALA A 226 21.78 10.48 8.30
N ILE A 227 20.96 11.49 8.00
CA ILE A 227 20.11 11.50 6.78
C ILE A 227 20.98 11.43 5.53
N LYS A 228 22.08 12.20 5.48
CA LYS A 228 22.97 12.24 4.34
C LYS A 228 23.64 10.88 4.06
N ILE A 229 24.08 10.16 5.08
CA ILE A 229 24.71 8.83 4.92
C ILE A 229 23.73 7.78 4.38
N ILE A 230 22.45 7.93 4.64
CA ILE A 230 21.44 6.97 4.20
C ILE A 230 21.14 7.13 2.71
N PHE A 231 21.01 8.37 2.24
CA PHE A 231 20.53 8.65 0.87
C PHE A 231 21.62 9.15 -0.09
N GLU A 232 22.78 9.58 0.41
CA GLU A 232 23.89 10.09 -0.40
C GLU A 232 25.21 9.36 -0.13
N PRO A 233 26.09 9.20 -1.15
CA PRO A 233 25.87 9.57 -2.55
C PRO A 233 24.92 8.58 -3.26
N LYS A 234 24.13 9.09 -4.21
CA LYS A 234 23.11 8.30 -4.93
C LYS A 234 23.73 7.16 -5.75
N ARG A 235 24.76 7.53 -6.52
CA ARG A 235 25.56 6.60 -7.30
C ARG A 235 26.78 6.14 -6.51
N PRO A 236 27.19 4.86 -6.66
CA PRO A 236 28.38 4.35 -6.02
C PRO A 236 29.61 5.14 -6.49
N ARG A 237 30.32 5.76 -5.54
CA ARG A 237 31.60 6.44 -5.77
C ARG A 237 32.73 5.61 -5.17
N LYS A 238 33.74 5.30 -5.98
CA LYS A 238 34.96 4.66 -5.50
C LYS A 238 35.85 5.70 -4.85
N VAL A 239 36.13 5.54 -3.57
CA VAL A 239 37.10 6.35 -2.82
C VAL A 239 38.17 5.40 -2.31
N GLY A 240 39.30 5.35 -3.03
CA GLY A 240 40.36 4.35 -2.79
C GLY A 240 39.84 2.92 -2.96
N PHE A 241 40.05 2.08 -1.94
CA PHE A 241 39.61 0.68 -1.91
C PHE A 241 38.14 0.49 -1.51
N PHE A 242 37.42 1.56 -1.13
CA PHE A 242 36.05 1.48 -0.65
C PHE A 242 35.04 2.07 -1.64
N THR A 243 33.85 1.49 -1.72
CA THR A 243 32.72 2.03 -2.51
C THR A 243 31.70 2.69 -1.59
N LEU A 244 31.62 4.01 -1.67
CA LEU A 244 30.66 4.83 -0.92
C LEU A 244 29.37 4.98 -1.73
N GLN A 245 28.25 4.64 -1.10
CA GLN A 245 26.90 4.83 -1.62
C GLN A 245 25.97 4.93 -0.42
N GLY A 246 24.91 5.72 -0.55
CA GLY A 246 23.87 5.82 0.46
C GLY A 246 23.39 4.43 0.86
N MET A 247 23.34 4.15 2.17
CA MET A 247 23.08 2.79 2.66
C MET A 247 21.74 2.23 2.21
N PHE A 248 20.71 3.09 2.12
CA PHE A 248 19.39 2.70 1.65
C PHE A 248 19.43 2.23 0.19
N LEU A 249 20.18 2.95 -0.65
CA LEU A 249 20.33 2.65 -2.07
C LEU A 249 21.17 1.38 -2.30
N LYS A 250 22.14 1.08 -1.42
CA LYS A 250 22.87 -0.20 -1.45
C LYS A 250 21.95 -1.40 -1.26
N ARG A 251 20.84 -1.22 -0.52
CA ARG A 251 19.85 -2.27 -0.22
C ARG A 251 18.66 -2.27 -1.17
N GLN A 252 18.75 -1.59 -2.32
CA GLN A 252 17.67 -1.48 -3.30
C GLN A 252 16.95 -2.81 -3.53
N LYS A 253 17.66 -3.91 -3.84
CA LYS A 253 17.03 -5.23 -4.06
C LYS A 253 16.22 -5.76 -2.87
N GLU A 254 16.77 -5.62 -1.67
CA GLU A 254 16.11 -6.09 -0.46
C GLU A 254 14.86 -5.26 -0.17
N VAL A 255 14.97 -3.94 -0.30
CA VAL A 255 13.87 -3.00 -0.08
C VAL A 255 12.79 -3.17 -1.14
N SER A 256 13.15 -3.34 -2.42
CA SER A 256 12.21 -3.64 -3.51
C SER A 256 11.40 -4.89 -3.23
N ARG A 257 12.02 -5.96 -2.70
CA ARG A 257 11.30 -7.19 -2.33
C ARG A 257 10.32 -6.96 -1.18
N VAL A 258 10.77 -6.29 -0.11
CA VAL A 258 9.92 -6.02 1.06
C VAL A 258 8.75 -5.12 0.70
N TYR A 259 9.01 -4.07 -0.08
CA TYR A 259 7.98 -3.16 -0.56
C TYR A 259 6.97 -3.89 -1.43
N ALA A 260 7.43 -4.67 -2.42
CA ALA A 260 6.55 -5.38 -3.33
C ALA A 260 5.65 -6.40 -2.63
N GLU A 261 6.20 -7.13 -1.65
CA GLU A 261 5.44 -8.07 -0.83
C GLU A 261 4.32 -7.37 -0.03
N ILE A 262 4.58 -6.18 0.51
CA ILE A 262 3.57 -5.41 1.26
C ILE A 262 2.48 -4.90 0.32
N ILE A 263 2.88 -4.31 -0.82
CA ILE A 263 1.94 -3.79 -1.82
C ILE A 263 1.06 -4.91 -2.38
N GLU A 264 1.62 -6.05 -2.76
CA GLU A 264 0.85 -7.19 -3.24
C GLU A 264 -0.12 -7.68 -2.17
N LYS A 265 0.34 -7.94 -0.94
CA LYS A 265 -0.51 -8.52 0.11
C LYS A 265 -1.60 -7.58 0.59
N LYS A 266 -1.34 -6.27 0.68
CA LYS A 266 -2.23 -5.32 1.36
C LYS A 266 -2.92 -4.31 0.46
N LEU A 267 -2.40 -4.07 -0.74
CA LEU A 267 -2.88 -3.02 -1.63
C LEU A 267 -3.43 -3.60 -2.94
N LEU A 268 -2.59 -4.28 -3.72
CA LEU A 268 -2.90 -4.80 -5.05
C LEU A 268 -3.16 -6.32 -5.04
N ASN A 269 -3.92 -6.81 -4.05
CA ASN A 269 -4.37 -8.20 -4.02
C ASN A 269 -5.70 -8.37 -4.76
N SER A 270 -6.03 -9.61 -5.15
CA SER A 270 -7.26 -9.95 -5.84
C SER A 270 -8.51 -9.59 -5.05
N GLN A 271 -8.50 -9.64 -3.72
CA GLN A 271 -9.65 -9.25 -2.90
C GLN A 271 -9.99 -7.77 -3.08
N ASN A 272 -8.99 -6.90 -2.98
CA ASN A 272 -9.14 -5.46 -3.17
C ASN A 272 -9.53 -5.13 -4.61
N ILE A 273 -8.92 -5.81 -5.60
CA ILE A 273 -9.27 -5.64 -7.02
C ILE A 273 -10.73 -6.04 -7.28
N THR A 274 -11.17 -7.20 -6.80
CA THR A 274 -12.56 -7.63 -6.92
C THR A 274 -13.50 -6.66 -6.21
N HIS A 275 -13.16 -6.19 -5.01
CA HIS A 275 -13.97 -5.20 -4.31
C HIS A 275 -14.10 -3.90 -5.12
N ALA A 276 -12.99 -3.39 -5.66
CA ALA A 276 -12.98 -2.18 -6.48
C ALA A 276 -13.81 -2.34 -7.76
N VAL A 277 -13.71 -3.49 -8.44
CA VAL A 277 -14.49 -3.79 -9.65
C VAL A 277 -15.99 -3.93 -9.35
N LEU A 278 -16.36 -4.50 -8.18
CA LEU A 278 -17.76 -4.71 -7.80
C LEU A 278 -18.45 -3.52 -7.12
N LYS A 279 -17.67 -2.61 -6.51
CA LYS A 279 -18.19 -1.54 -5.63
C LYS A 279 -17.64 -0.15 -5.91
N GLY A 280 -16.57 -0.03 -6.70
CA GLY A 280 -15.96 1.25 -7.09
C GLY A 280 -16.69 1.93 -8.25
N ALA A 281 -16.08 2.99 -8.80
CA ALA A 281 -16.69 3.80 -9.85
C ALA A 281 -17.07 3.02 -11.12
N GLY A 282 -16.29 1.99 -11.48
CA GLY A 282 -16.51 1.15 -12.67
C GLY A 282 -17.54 0.02 -12.50
N SER A 283 -18.21 -0.05 -11.33
CA SER A 283 -19.20 -1.09 -11.05
C SER A 283 -20.39 -1.07 -12.02
N GLY A 284 -20.75 0.09 -12.58
CA GLY A 284 -21.82 0.21 -13.57
C GLY A 284 -21.45 -0.44 -14.89
N GLN A 285 -20.22 -0.22 -15.36
CA GLN A 285 -19.67 -0.81 -16.59
C GLN A 285 -19.56 -2.33 -16.47
N LEU A 286 -19.19 -2.85 -15.29
CA LEU A 286 -19.24 -4.27 -15.03
C LEU A 286 -20.67 -4.83 -15.12
N LEU A 287 -21.64 -4.11 -14.56
CA LEU A 287 -23.05 -4.50 -14.63
C LEU A 287 -23.54 -4.54 -16.08
N GLU A 288 -23.18 -3.56 -16.91
CA GLU A 288 -23.50 -3.52 -18.34
C GLU A 288 -22.88 -4.70 -19.11
N LEU A 289 -21.62 -5.05 -18.79
CA LEU A 289 -20.95 -6.23 -19.36
C LEU A 289 -21.67 -7.53 -18.97
N ILE A 290 -22.06 -7.66 -17.70
CA ILE A 290 -22.82 -8.81 -17.22
C ILE A 290 -24.18 -8.85 -17.92
N GLU A 291 -24.85 -7.70 -18.03
CA GLU A 291 -26.13 -7.56 -18.72
C GLU A 291 -26.06 -8.05 -20.16
N LEU A 292 -25.05 -7.60 -20.91
CA LEU A 292 -24.83 -7.99 -22.31
C LEU A 292 -24.75 -9.52 -22.45
N HIS A 293 -23.91 -10.17 -21.66
CA HIS A 293 -23.66 -11.60 -21.79
C HIS A 293 -24.77 -12.48 -21.22
N VAL A 294 -25.44 -12.05 -20.14
CA VAL A 294 -26.59 -12.76 -19.58
C VAL A 294 -27.78 -12.67 -20.53
N ASN A 295 -28.03 -11.49 -21.12
CA ASN A 295 -29.10 -11.30 -22.08
C ASN A 295 -28.88 -12.10 -23.37
N ASP A 296 -27.66 -12.09 -23.91
CA ASP A 296 -27.27 -12.92 -25.07
C ASP A 296 -27.44 -14.42 -24.77
N ALA A 297 -27.08 -14.88 -23.57
CA ALA A 297 -27.34 -16.26 -23.15
C ALA A 297 -28.84 -16.58 -23.11
N ILE A 298 -29.66 -15.74 -22.47
CA ILE A 298 -31.11 -15.93 -22.40
C ILE A 298 -31.74 -15.95 -23.80
N GLU A 299 -31.36 -15.03 -24.67
CA GLU A 299 -31.87 -14.92 -26.04
C GLU A 299 -31.60 -16.18 -26.86
N ARG A 300 -30.38 -16.73 -26.80
CA ARG A 300 -30.06 -17.99 -27.48
C ARG A 300 -30.98 -19.13 -27.07
N TYR A 301 -31.42 -19.18 -25.81
CA TYR A 301 -32.31 -20.23 -25.32
C TYR A 301 -33.77 -19.99 -25.67
N VAL A 302 -34.24 -18.75 -25.56
CA VAL A 302 -35.61 -18.39 -25.92
C VAL A 302 -35.81 -18.50 -27.44
N ALA A 303 -34.78 -18.21 -28.24
CA ALA A 303 -34.81 -18.36 -29.70
C ALA A 303 -35.19 -19.78 -30.16
N VAL A 304 -34.75 -20.81 -29.45
CA VAL A 304 -35.07 -22.21 -29.76
C VAL A 304 -36.55 -22.54 -29.46
N ALA A 305 -37.18 -21.78 -28.58
CA ALA A 305 -38.58 -21.96 -28.15
C ALA A 305 -39.54 -20.88 -28.69
N GLN A 306 -39.09 -20.04 -29.64
CA GLN A 306 -39.65 -18.72 -29.94
C GLN A 306 -41.15 -18.63 -30.28
N PRO A 307 -41.83 -19.56 -30.98
CA PRO A 307 -43.27 -19.41 -31.14
C PRO A 307 -44.03 -19.70 -29.83
N TYR A 308 -43.56 -20.64 -29.02
CA TYR A 308 -44.29 -21.10 -27.84
C TYR A 308 -43.96 -20.28 -26.58
N PHE A 309 -42.71 -19.85 -26.43
CA PHE A 309 -42.27 -19.13 -25.24
C PHE A 309 -42.83 -17.70 -25.20
N ALA A 310 -42.80 -16.97 -26.32
CA ALA A 310 -43.33 -15.62 -26.39
C ALA A 310 -44.85 -15.58 -26.19
N LEU A 311 -45.58 -16.57 -26.71
CA LEU A 311 -47.03 -16.70 -26.51
C LEU A 311 -47.40 -17.13 -25.08
N ALA A 312 -46.56 -17.92 -24.41
CA ALA A 312 -46.83 -18.43 -23.07
C ALA A 312 -46.41 -17.47 -21.94
N VAL A 313 -45.32 -16.73 -22.12
CA VAL A 313 -44.74 -15.85 -21.09
C VAL A 313 -45.16 -14.39 -21.29
N GLY A 314 -45.29 -13.92 -22.54
CA GLY A 314 -45.54 -12.52 -22.82
C GLY A 314 -44.28 -11.65 -22.75
N SER A 315 -44.36 -10.44 -23.32
CA SER A 315 -43.21 -9.54 -23.47
C SER A 315 -42.74 -8.93 -22.15
N GLU A 316 -43.66 -8.55 -21.26
CA GLU A 316 -43.34 -7.92 -19.97
C GLU A 316 -42.59 -8.89 -19.05
N ASP A 317 -43.08 -10.12 -18.92
CA ASP A 317 -42.44 -11.17 -18.14
C ASP A 317 -41.08 -11.59 -18.71
N TYR A 318 -40.92 -11.54 -20.03
CA TYR A 318 -39.62 -11.77 -20.68
C TYR A 318 -38.58 -10.72 -20.31
N PHE A 319 -38.93 -9.42 -20.37
CA PHE A 319 -38.02 -8.35 -19.95
C PHE A 319 -37.70 -8.43 -18.45
N ARG A 320 -38.71 -8.71 -17.62
CA ARG A 320 -38.54 -8.93 -16.18
C ARG A 320 -37.62 -10.11 -15.89
N MET A 321 -37.67 -11.19 -16.67
CA MET A 321 -36.78 -12.35 -16.54
C MET A 321 -35.32 -11.95 -16.78
N LYS A 322 -35.04 -11.18 -17.82
CA LYS A 322 -33.70 -10.67 -18.13
C LYS A 322 -33.16 -9.80 -17.00
N GLU A 323 -33.93 -8.80 -16.59
CA GLU A 323 -33.54 -7.87 -15.52
C GLU A 323 -33.25 -8.62 -14.20
N MET A 324 -34.13 -9.54 -13.81
CA MET A 324 -33.95 -10.34 -12.59
C MET A 324 -32.74 -11.27 -12.67
N ALA A 325 -32.45 -11.85 -13.84
CA ALA A 325 -31.28 -12.71 -14.02
C ALA A 325 -29.98 -11.91 -13.87
N VAL A 326 -29.89 -10.76 -14.55
CA VAL A 326 -28.74 -9.85 -14.46
C VAL A 326 -28.53 -9.39 -13.03
N LYS A 327 -29.59 -8.85 -12.40
CA LYS A 327 -29.56 -8.40 -11.02
C LYS A 327 -29.05 -9.49 -10.08
N ARG A 328 -29.58 -10.71 -10.19
CA ARG A 328 -29.21 -11.77 -9.27
C ARG A 328 -27.78 -12.27 -9.48
N ILE A 329 -27.32 -12.36 -10.73
CA ILE A 329 -25.93 -12.71 -11.05
C ILE A 329 -24.98 -11.63 -10.51
N PHE A 330 -25.32 -10.36 -10.66
CA PHE A 330 -24.53 -9.24 -10.15
C PHE A 330 -24.49 -9.20 -8.62
N GLU A 331 -25.64 -9.35 -7.94
CA GLU A 331 -25.72 -9.34 -6.47
C GLU A 331 -24.96 -10.50 -5.83
N ASP A 332 -24.96 -11.67 -6.47
CA ASP A 332 -24.25 -12.85 -5.97
C ASP A 332 -22.78 -12.93 -6.47
N SER A 333 -22.32 -11.97 -7.31
CA SER A 333 -21.00 -11.98 -7.96
C SER A 333 -19.82 -12.18 -7.00
N ASP A 334 -19.84 -11.47 -5.87
CA ASP A 334 -18.88 -11.57 -4.78
C ASP A 334 -18.66 -13.03 -4.32
N LYS A 335 -19.74 -13.82 -4.27
CA LYS A 335 -19.69 -15.23 -3.82
C LYS A 335 -18.97 -16.14 -4.82
N PHE A 336 -19.03 -15.83 -6.11
CA PHE A 336 -18.39 -16.66 -7.15
C PHE A 336 -16.95 -16.22 -7.39
N LEU A 337 -16.69 -14.91 -7.36
CA LEU A 337 -15.36 -14.33 -7.54
C LEU A 337 -14.42 -14.65 -6.37
N HIS A 338 -14.95 -14.87 -5.16
CA HIS A 338 -14.13 -15.29 -4.02
C HIS A 338 -13.30 -16.55 -4.29
N TYR A 339 -13.82 -17.50 -5.07
CA TYR A 339 -13.11 -18.74 -5.42
C TYR A 339 -12.06 -18.55 -6.51
N ALA A 340 -12.15 -17.45 -7.25
CA ALA A 340 -11.16 -17.08 -8.24
C ALA A 340 -9.94 -16.37 -7.63
N HIS A 341 -10.00 -15.92 -6.37
CA HIS A 341 -8.91 -15.15 -5.76
C HIS A 341 -7.55 -15.85 -5.77
N GLU A 342 -7.51 -17.15 -5.48
CA GLU A 342 -6.24 -17.91 -5.44
C GLU A 342 -5.59 -17.97 -6.83
N TYR A 343 -6.39 -18.27 -7.84
CA TYR A 343 -5.97 -18.27 -9.23
C TYR A 343 -5.58 -16.86 -9.71
N ALA A 344 -6.44 -15.87 -9.46
CA ALA A 344 -6.23 -14.49 -9.86
C ALA A 344 -4.95 -13.91 -9.25
N ASN A 345 -4.73 -14.06 -7.94
CA ASN A 345 -3.49 -13.62 -7.31
C ASN A 345 -2.25 -14.22 -7.98
N SER A 346 -2.29 -15.54 -8.24
CA SER A 346 -1.17 -16.25 -8.88
C SER A 346 -0.94 -15.81 -10.33
N ALA A 347 -2.02 -15.56 -11.08
CA ALA A 347 -1.95 -15.16 -12.49
C ALA A 347 -1.53 -13.70 -12.67
N LEU A 348 -2.00 -12.79 -11.81
CA LEU A 348 -1.65 -11.38 -11.85
C LEU A 348 -0.17 -11.17 -11.50
N ASN A 349 0.35 -11.93 -10.52
CA ASN A 349 1.75 -11.97 -10.10
C ASN A 349 2.36 -10.57 -9.85
N ILE A 350 1.60 -9.71 -9.18
CA ILE A 350 1.89 -8.28 -9.05
C ILE A 350 3.14 -8.03 -8.19
N GLY A 351 3.36 -8.84 -7.15
CA GLY A 351 4.52 -8.69 -6.27
C GLY A 351 5.83 -8.89 -7.01
N ASP A 352 5.93 -9.93 -7.85
CA ASP A 352 7.17 -10.19 -8.59
C ASP A 352 7.45 -9.14 -9.66
N ASP A 353 6.43 -8.67 -10.38
CA ASP A 353 6.57 -7.59 -11.36
C ASP A 353 7.08 -6.32 -10.70
N LEU A 354 6.43 -5.92 -9.61
CA LEU A 354 6.79 -4.72 -8.87
C LEU A 354 8.21 -4.83 -8.34
N ARG A 355 8.60 -5.99 -7.79
CA ARG A 355 9.97 -6.26 -7.35
C ARG A 355 10.96 -6.10 -8.51
N VAL A 356 10.75 -6.78 -9.63
CA VAL A 356 11.67 -6.76 -10.78
C VAL A 356 11.81 -5.34 -11.34
N LYS A 357 10.70 -4.63 -11.53
CA LYS A 357 10.72 -3.27 -12.07
C LYS A 357 11.37 -2.28 -11.10
N MET A 358 11.13 -2.41 -9.79
CA MET A 358 11.83 -1.59 -8.78
C MET A 358 13.33 -1.90 -8.67
N GLU A 359 13.72 -3.16 -8.82
CA GLU A 359 15.14 -3.56 -8.85
C GLU A 359 15.87 -3.01 -10.09
N ALA A 360 15.15 -2.82 -11.20
CA ALA A 360 15.68 -2.29 -12.45
C ALA A 360 15.79 -0.76 -12.48
N LEU A 361 15.15 -0.05 -11.55
CA LEU A 361 15.22 1.42 -11.47
C LEU A 361 16.66 1.89 -11.24
N SER A 362 16.98 3.06 -11.80
CA SER A 362 18.21 3.76 -11.43
C SER A 362 18.17 4.18 -9.95
N PRO A 363 19.33 4.38 -9.28
CA PRO A 363 19.35 4.83 -7.89
C PRO A 363 18.58 6.14 -7.67
N GLU A 364 18.57 7.04 -8.67
CA GLU A 364 17.81 8.28 -8.61
C GLU A 364 16.29 8.05 -8.65
N GLU A 365 15.83 7.12 -9.49
CA GLU A 365 14.40 6.77 -9.59
C GLU A 365 13.93 5.98 -8.37
N PHE A 366 14.74 5.03 -7.90
CA PHE A 366 14.44 4.23 -6.71
C PHE A 366 14.34 5.10 -5.46
N GLU A 367 15.26 6.05 -5.28
CA GLU A 367 15.13 7.08 -4.24
C GLU A 367 13.84 7.89 -4.42
N GLY A 368 13.48 8.21 -5.66
CA GLY A 368 12.24 8.90 -6.03
C GLY A 368 10.97 8.14 -5.65
N VAL A 369 11.03 6.83 -5.40
CA VAL A 369 9.88 6.07 -4.89
C VAL A 369 9.55 6.45 -3.45
N LEU A 370 10.56 6.54 -2.58
CA LEU A 370 10.32 6.65 -1.13
C LEU A 370 10.76 7.98 -0.51
N ARG A 371 11.68 8.71 -1.14
CA ARG A 371 12.17 10.01 -0.63
C ARG A 371 11.16 11.15 -0.67
N PRO A 372 10.35 11.33 -1.73
CA PRO A 372 9.41 12.44 -1.80
C PRO A 372 8.46 12.49 -0.61
N ALA A 373 8.15 11.33 -0.03
CA ALA A 373 7.34 11.22 1.18
C ALA A 373 7.92 11.97 2.38
N TYR A 374 9.22 11.83 2.67
CA TYR A 374 9.82 12.44 3.88
C TYR A 374 10.66 13.70 3.59
N LYS A 375 11.09 13.93 2.33
CA LYS A 375 12.01 15.02 1.95
C LYS A 375 11.57 16.41 2.41
N GLN A 376 10.28 16.70 2.33
CA GLN A 376 9.73 18.02 2.67
C GLN A 376 9.81 18.35 4.16
N ASP A 377 10.05 17.34 4.99
CA ASP A 377 10.00 17.46 6.44
C ASP A 377 11.29 16.96 7.11
N GLU A 378 12.29 16.53 6.33
CA GLU A 378 13.65 16.23 6.81
C GLU A 378 14.18 17.36 7.71
N TRP A 379 13.92 18.63 7.34
CA TRP A 379 14.37 19.80 8.09
C TRP A 379 13.74 19.90 9.49
N LYS A 380 12.50 19.42 9.68
CA LYS A 380 11.83 19.45 10.99
C LYS A 380 12.56 18.53 11.97
N LEU A 381 13.03 17.38 11.50
CA LEU A 381 13.79 16.43 12.31
C LEU A 381 15.13 17.05 12.74
N ILE A 382 15.81 17.74 11.82
CA ILE A 382 17.06 18.43 12.11
C ILE A 382 16.86 19.55 13.14
N VAL A 383 15.79 20.34 13.00
CA VAL A 383 15.45 21.43 13.94
C VAL A 383 15.08 20.88 15.33
N VAL A 384 14.24 19.85 15.39
CA VAL A 384 13.88 19.20 16.67
C VAL A 384 15.12 18.63 17.35
N GLY A 385 16.00 17.96 16.58
CA GLY A 385 17.28 17.47 17.08
C GLY A 385 18.17 18.58 17.64
N ALA A 386 18.25 19.72 16.96
CA ALA A 386 19.00 20.89 17.44
C ALA A 386 18.43 21.48 18.74
N ILE A 387 17.10 21.60 18.85
CA ILE A 387 16.43 22.09 20.06
C ILE A 387 16.67 21.15 21.23
N LEU A 388 16.50 19.84 21.03
CA LEU A 388 16.74 18.84 22.06
C LEU A 388 18.22 18.80 22.49
N GLY A 389 19.13 18.93 21.53
CA GLY A 389 20.56 19.06 21.80
C GLY A 389 20.88 20.29 22.65
N MET A 390 20.26 21.44 22.36
CA MET A 390 20.39 22.64 23.17
C MET A 390 19.88 22.44 24.61
N LEU A 391 18.70 21.82 24.77
CA LEU A 391 18.12 21.52 26.10
C LEU A 391 18.99 20.55 26.91
N ALA A 392 19.63 19.59 26.24
CA ALA A 392 20.58 18.72 26.91
C ALA A 392 21.86 19.46 27.30
N GLY A 393 22.36 20.37 26.44
CA GLY A 393 23.50 21.22 26.73
C GLY A 393 23.25 22.17 27.90
N THR A 394 22.04 22.71 28.06
CA THR A 394 21.67 23.51 29.25
C THR A 394 21.58 22.65 30.51
N GLY A 395 21.02 21.44 30.42
CA GLY A 395 21.00 20.49 31.55
C GLY A 395 22.42 20.09 31.98
N GLN A 396 23.32 19.88 31.02
CA GLN A 396 24.72 19.57 31.27
C GLN A 396 25.47 20.74 31.91
N LEU A 397 25.20 21.97 31.48
CA LEU A 397 25.72 23.17 32.14
C LEU A 397 25.32 23.21 33.62
N TYR A 398 24.05 22.95 33.92
CA TYR A 398 23.57 22.92 35.30
C TYR A 398 24.28 21.86 36.14
N LEU A 399 24.52 20.67 35.57
CA LEU A 399 25.28 19.60 36.22
C LEU A 399 26.77 19.91 36.46
N MET A 400 27.37 20.82 35.69
CA MET A 400 28.76 21.26 35.89
C MET A 400 28.89 22.43 36.85
N LEU A 401 27.81 23.17 37.09
CA LEU A 401 27.76 24.29 38.03
C LEU A 401 27.36 23.83 39.45
N LEU A 402 26.85 22.60 39.58
CA LEU A 402 26.59 21.86 40.82
C LEU A 402 27.86 21.17 41.31
#